data_AF-A0A9X1GMY8-F1
#
_entry.id   AF-A0A9X1GMY8-F1
#
_cell.length_a   1.000
_cell.length_b   1.000
_cell.length_c   1.000
_cell.angle_alpha   90.00
_cell.angle_beta   90.00
_cell.angle_gamma   90.00
#
_symmetry.space_group_name_H-M   'P 1'
#
loop_
_entity.id
_entity.type
_entity.pdbx_description
1 polymer ?
#
loop_
_entity_poly.entity_id
_entity_poly.type
_entity_poly.pdbx_seq_one_letter_code
_entity_poly.pdbx_strand_id
1 'polypeptide(L)'
;MAKITVINNTVEFKNKNSNTWIKIAKGSSQQIVRGDSIRKTTASGSISVVCNNGVSGQDLFTVNQSFRLSDICPINPPQSTPNNAIPVIITPRSTFLISNQPIIRWNNAIGATSYTIQLIDQDANEIWKKDVNSSDVCQGGICETHYSGNSLETNQIYKLIINTNTGRSTQEIAVPNMGFQVIDAARVSEINQKIEDTKSLGLSNTEQALKISEIYEQDNLIAEAILILENLSDTDKTSDIYCKLGQFYYYYLDLTSEGEELLQTAIDKASDEKQLAVAQLELAEVKIIFGQKAEAKTLLEQSLNNYTLLAEQDDIDYVNQKIQQLSP
;
A
#
# COMPACT_ATOMS: atom_id res chain seq x y z
N MET A 1 -4.23 -8.82 -0.97
CA MET A 1 -3.32 -9.04 0.18
C MET A 1 -2.59 -10.36 0.07
N ALA A 2 -1.30 -10.38 0.44
CA ALA A 2 -0.47 -11.54 0.25
C ALA A 2 -0.82 -12.55 1.34
N LYS A 3 -1.01 -13.79 0.92
CA LYS A 3 -1.37 -14.88 1.81
C LYS A 3 -0.26 -15.91 1.73
N ILE A 4 0.31 -16.21 2.89
CA ILE A 4 1.19 -17.36 3.03
C ILE A 4 0.42 -18.54 3.57
N THR A 5 0.82 -19.74 3.17
CA THR A 5 0.34 -20.99 3.75
C THR A 5 1.55 -21.82 4.12
N VAL A 6 1.62 -22.22 5.38
CA VAL A 6 2.77 -22.96 5.90
C VAL A 6 2.67 -24.42 5.49
N ILE A 7 3.68 -24.89 4.76
CA ILE A 7 3.75 -26.27 4.28
C ILE A 7 4.41 -27.16 5.34
N ASN A 8 5.37 -26.62 6.11
CA ASN A 8 6.09 -27.33 7.17
C ASN A 8 6.20 -26.52 8.48
N ASN A 9 6.11 -27.20 9.63
CA ASN A 9 5.98 -26.68 11.00
C ASN A 9 7.21 -25.93 11.57
N THR A 10 7.97 -25.22 10.74
CA THR A 10 9.23 -24.59 11.12
C THR A 10 9.33 -23.17 10.61
N VAL A 11 8.18 -22.49 10.54
CA VAL A 11 8.04 -21.11 10.10
C VAL A 11 7.52 -20.25 11.25
N GLU A 12 8.13 -19.09 11.44
CA GLU A 12 7.76 -18.10 12.44
C GLU A 12 7.40 -16.78 11.75
N PHE A 13 6.42 -16.08 12.31
CA PHE A 13 5.94 -14.79 11.85
C PHE A 13 6.07 -13.76 12.97
N LYS A 14 6.49 -12.55 12.61
CA LYS A 14 6.54 -11.39 13.50
C LYS A 14 5.73 -10.28 12.86
N ASN A 15 4.69 -9.85 13.55
CA ASN A 15 3.92 -8.67 13.15
C ASN A 15 4.82 -7.42 13.27
N LYS A 16 4.69 -6.47 12.35
CA LYS A 16 5.48 -5.22 12.33
C LYS A 16 5.43 -4.41 13.64
N ASN A 17 4.34 -4.54 14.41
CA ASN A 17 4.13 -3.84 15.68
C ASN A 17 4.48 -4.71 16.91
N SER A 18 5.10 -5.87 16.70
CA SER A 18 5.46 -6.84 17.74
C SER A 18 6.93 -7.18 17.69
N ASN A 19 7.54 -7.30 18.87
CA ASN A 19 8.92 -7.79 19.01
C ASN A 19 8.97 -9.32 19.20
N THR A 20 7.83 -10.01 19.08
CA THR A 20 7.71 -11.44 19.34
C THR A 20 7.46 -12.22 18.06
N TRP A 21 8.31 -13.22 17.84
CA TRP A 21 8.14 -14.23 16.81
C TRP A 21 7.13 -15.30 17.27
N ILE A 22 6.14 -15.59 16.43
CA ILE A 22 5.07 -16.55 16.69
C ILE A 22 5.20 -17.69 15.69
N LYS A 23 5.18 -18.94 16.18
CA LYS A 23 5.18 -20.12 15.32
C LYS A 23 3.86 -20.25 14.58
N ILE A 24 3.93 -20.49 13.28
CA ILE A 24 2.76 -20.78 12.46
C ILE A 24 2.68 -22.30 12.22
N ALA A 25 1.51 -22.88 12.51
CA ALA A 25 1.25 -24.30 12.29
C ALA A 25 1.13 -24.65 10.79
N LYS A 26 1.52 -25.87 10.46
CA LYS A 26 1.39 -26.48 9.13
C LYS A 26 -0.07 -26.54 8.73
N GLY A 27 -0.34 -26.15 7.50
CA GLY A 27 -1.69 -26.02 6.95
C GLY A 27 -2.39 -24.72 7.33
N SER A 28 -1.87 -23.96 8.30
CA SER A 28 -2.39 -22.62 8.60
C SER A 28 -1.95 -21.63 7.54
N SER A 29 -2.81 -20.67 7.28
CA SER A 29 -2.50 -19.51 6.46
C SER A 29 -2.43 -18.25 7.29
N GLN A 30 -1.54 -17.35 6.91
CA GLN A 30 -1.37 -16.03 7.52
C GLN A 30 -1.42 -14.97 6.43
N GLN A 31 -2.19 -13.91 6.66
CA GLN A 31 -2.08 -12.70 5.84
C GLN A 31 -0.84 -11.93 6.28
N ILE A 32 -0.05 -11.48 5.31
CA ILE A 32 1.15 -10.68 5.54
C ILE A 32 0.92 -9.32 4.90
N VAL A 33 1.14 -8.28 5.69
CA VAL A 33 1.16 -6.89 5.22
C VAL A 33 2.59 -6.35 5.22
N ARG A 34 2.78 -5.14 4.71
CA ARG A 34 4.10 -4.52 4.66
C ARG A 34 4.62 -4.24 6.08
N GLY A 35 5.90 -4.52 6.30
CA GLY A 35 6.57 -4.43 7.61
C GLY A 35 6.53 -5.74 8.41
N ASP A 36 5.59 -6.64 8.13
CA ASP A 36 5.61 -7.97 8.74
C ASP A 36 6.84 -8.75 8.28
N SER A 37 7.31 -9.62 9.16
CA SER A 37 8.51 -10.42 8.96
C SER A 37 8.19 -11.90 9.12
N ILE A 38 8.86 -12.73 8.33
CA ILE A 38 8.75 -14.18 8.39
C ILE A 38 10.13 -14.83 8.29
N ARG A 39 10.33 -15.93 9.00
CA ARG A 39 11.56 -16.71 8.91
C ARG A 39 11.27 -18.20 9.03
N LYS A 40 12.17 -19.03 8.52
CA LYS A 40 12.19 -20.47 8.82
C LYS A 40 13.23 -20.76 9.90
N THR A 41 12.91 -21.62 10.85
CA THR A 41 13.80 -22.02 11.95
C THR A 41 14.60 -23.28 11.64
N THR A 42 14.28 -23.98 10.55
CA THR A 42 15.02 -25.15 10.06
C THR A 42 15.11 -25.14 8.54
N ALA A 43 16.05 -25.90 7.97
CA ALA A 43 16.21 -26.04 6.53
C ALA A 43 14.97 -26.62 5.82
N SER A 44 14.16 -27.40 6.53
CA SER A 44 12.93 -28.02 6.02
C SER A 44 11.70 -27.10 6.05
N GLY A 45 11.82 -25.89 6.61
CA GLY A 45 10.72 -24.92 6.63
C GLY A 45 10.44 -24.40 5.23
N SER A 46 9.15 -24.39 4.89
CA SER A 46 8.68 -23.91 3.59
C SER A 46 7.27 -23.35 3.67
N ILE A 47 7.02 -22.40 2.79
CA ILE A 47 5.74 -21.72 2.62
C ILE A 47 5.29 -21.79 1.16
N SER A 48 3.98 -21.74 0.95
CA SER A 48 3.38 -21.34 -0.31
C SER A 48 2.92 -19.89 -0.19
N VAL A 49 3.17 -19.09 -1.21
CA VAL A 49 2.87 -17.65 -1.19
C VAL A 49 1.98 -17.32 -2.36
N VAL A 50 0.87 -16.64 -2.07
CA VAL A 50 0.01 -16.01 -3.07
C VAL A 50 0.12 -14.50 -2.87
N CYS A 51 0.72 -13.79 -3.81
CA CYS A 51 0.91 -12.34 -3.75
C CYS A 51 -0.35 -11.59 -4.24
N ASN A 52 -0.42 -10.28 -3.97
CA ASN A 52 -1.57 -9.43 -4.31
C ASN A 52 -1.92 -9.45 -5.79
N ASN A 53 -0.91 -9.56 -6.65
CA ASN A 53 -1.03 -9.62 -8.10
C ASN A 53 -1.42 -11.01 -8.63
N GLY A 54 -1.74 -11.97 -7.75
CA GLY A 54 -2.05 -13.35 -8.12
C GLY A 54 -0.82 -14.20 -8.50
N VAL A 55 0.39 -13.63 -8.43
CA VAL A 55 1.63 -14.34 -8.71
C VAL A 55 2.04 -15.16 -7.49
N SER A 56 2.64 -16.34 -7.73
CA SER A 56 3.25 -17.12 -6.66
C SER A 56 4.56 -16.45 -6.22
N GLY A 57 4.67 -16.16 -4.92
CA GLY A 57 5.88 -15.58 -4.34
C GLY A 57 7.02 -16.59 -4.21
N GLN A 58 8.16 -16.11 -3.69
CA GLN A 58 9.33 -16.95 -3.42
C GLN A 58 9.23 -17.64 -2.06
N ASP A 59 9.75 -18.88 -1.97
CA ASP A 59 9.87 -19.60 -0.68
C ASP A 59 11.04 -19.04 0.15
N LEU A 60 11.12 -19.39 1.43
CA LEU A 60 12.18 -18.94 2.33
C LEU A 60 13.44 -19.77 2.07
N PHE A 61 14.53 -19.13 1.63
CA PHE A 61 15.74 -19.85 1.24
C PHE A 61 16.71 -20.10 2.40
N THR A 62 16.81 -19.18 3.35
CA THR A 62 17.83 -19.21 4.41
C THR A 62 17.19 -19.41 5.80
N VAL A 63 17.85 -20.19 6.66
CA VAL A 63 17.40 -20.46 8.03
C VAL A 63 17.72 -19.28 8.94
N ASN A 64 16.79 -18.92 9.82
CA ASN A 64 16.83 -17.81 10.77
C ASN A 64 17.00 -16.41 10.16
N GLN A 65 16.97 -16.30 8.83
CA GLN A 65 16.94 -15.02 8.13
C GLN A 65 15.50 -14.48 8.12
N SER A 66 15.34 -13.21 8.46
CA SER A 66 14.07 -12.50 8.35
C SER A 66 13.82 -12.10 6.89
N PHE A 67 12.66 -12.45 6.37
CA PHE A 67 12.16 -12.02 5.08
C PHE A 67 10.94 -11.13 5.29
N ARG A 68 10.87 -10.01 4.57
CA ARG A 68 9.70 -9.14 4.56
C ARG A 68 8.85 -9.43 3.33
N LEU A 69 7.65 -8.84 3.29
CA LEU A 69 6.74 -8.99 2.15
C LEU A 69 7.41 -8.65 0.80
N SER A 70 8.29 -7.64 0.76
CA SER A 70 9.00 -7.22 -0.46
C SER A 70 10.03 -8.25 -0.96
N ASP A 71 10.54 -9.14 -0.09
CA ASP A 71 11.44 -10.24 -0.49
C ASP A 71 10.67 -11.39 -1.12
N ILE A 72 9.46 -11.64 -0.64
CA ILE A 72 8.65 -12.82 -0.95
C ILE A 72 7.73 -12.53 -2.13
N CYS A 73 7.18 -11.32 -2.17
CA CYS A 73 6.32 -10.79 -3.20
C CYS A 73 6.97 -9.54 -3.83
N PRO A 74 8.07 -9.72 -4.60
CA PRO A 74 8.72 -8.59 -5.24
C PRO A 74 7.76 -7.92 -6.23
N ILE A 75 7.69 -6.60 -6.16
CA ILE A 75 6.97 -5.79 -7.13
C ILE A 75 7.90 -5.58 -8.32
N ASN A 76 7.39 -5.83 -9.53
CA ASN A 76 8.15 -5.50 -10.74
C ASN A 76 8.26 -3.98 -10.85
N PRO A 77 9.41 -3.43 -11.27
CA PRO A 77 9.50 -2.02 -11.58
C PRO A 77 8.40 -1.63 -12.58
N PRO A 78 7.79 -0.45 -12.42
CA PRO A 78 6.80 0.02 -13.37
C PRO A 78 7.42 0.02 -14.76
N GLN A 79 6.73 -0.61 -15.72
CA GLN A 79 7.27 -0.86 -17.06
C GLN A 79 7.34 0.40 -17.94
N SER A 80 6.81 1.54 -17.48
CA SER A 80 6.73 2.79 -18.25
C SER A 80 7.04 4.02 -17.40
N THR A 81 7.72 5.00 -18.00
CA THR A 81 7.85 6.33 -17.41
C THR A 81 6.47 6.96 -17.22
N PRO A 82 6.20 7.64 -16.08
CA PRO A 82 4.93 8.32 -15.86
C PRO A 82 4.62 9.27 -17.01
N ASN A 83 3.49 9.06 -17.69
CA ASN A 83 2.97 9.99 -18.67
C ASN A 83 1.91 10.86 -17.99
N ASN A 84 2.34 12.03 -17.52
CA ASN A 84 1.48 12.97 -16.78
C ASN A 84 0.35 13.57 -17.64
N ALA A 85 0.29 13.29 -18.95
CA ALA A 85 -0.85 13.62 -19.78
C ALA A 85 -1.99 12.60 -19.68
N ILE A 86 -1.74 11.42 -19.08
CA ILE A 86 -2.76 10.40 -18.84
C ILE A 86 -3.29 10.57 -17.41
N PRO A 87 -4.61 10.66 -17.20
CA PRO A 87 -5.17 10.59 -15.87
C PRO A 87 -4.95 9.20 -15.27
N VAL A 88 -4.59 9.15 -14.00
CA VAL A 88 -4.28 7.98 -13.20
C VAL A 88 -5.24 8.02 -12.01
N ILE A 89 -6.05 6.99 -11.89
CA ILE A 89 -6.98 6.84 -10.77
C ILE A 89 -6.17 6.64 -9.49
N ILE A 90 -6.46 7.43 -8.46
CA ILE A 90 -5.92 7.29 -7.11
C ILE A 90 -6.86 6.38 -6.31
N THR A 91 -8.15 6.72 -6.25
CA THR A 91 -9.18 5.88 -5.60
C THR A 91 -10.52 5.95 -6.33
N PRO A 92 -11.33 4.87 -6.27
CA PRO A 92 -10.95 3.51 -5.90
C PRO A 92 -10.12 2.82 -6.99
N ARG A 93 -9.05 2.11 -6.59
CA ARG A 93 -8.15 1.35 -7.48
C ARG A 93 -7.66 0.10 -6.75
N SER A 94 -7.89 -1.08 -7.32
CA SER A 94 -7.43 -2.37 -6.78
C SER A 94 -7.83 -2.61 -5.31
N THR A 95 -9.00 -2.11 -4.92
CA THR A 95 -9.43 -2.02 -3.51
C THR A 95 -10.81 -2.61 -3.32
N PHE A 96 -11.11 -3.01 -2.10
CA PHE A 96 -12.48 -3.13 -1.62
C PHE A 96 -12.97 -1.81 -1.05
N LEU A 97 -14.27 -1.65 -0.90
CA LEU A 97 -14.91 -0.45 -0.35
C LEU A 97 -16.03 -0.81 0.62
N ILE A 98 -16.17 -0.01 1.67
CA ILE A 98 -17.33 -0.04 2.58
C ILE A 98 -18.52 0.69 1.95
N SER A 99 -18.27 1.84 1.34
CA SER A 99 -19.34 2.67 0.76
C SER A 99 -19.78 2.15 -0.61
N ASN A 100 -21.09 2.08 -0.82
CA ASN A 100 -21.68 1.85 -2.14
C ASN A 100 -21.81 3.14 -2.98
N GLN A 101 -21.32 4.27 -2.45
CA GLN A 101 -21.21 5.56 -3.13
C GLN A 101 -19.77 6.08 -2.96
N PRO A 102 -18.83 5.60 -3.79
CA PRO A 102 -17.42 5.90 -3.61
C PRO A 102 -17.05 7.34 -3.95
N ILE A 103 -16.01 7.83 -3.28
CA ILE A 103 -15.28 9.03 -3.71
C ILE A 103 -14.32 8.61 -4.81
N ILE A 104 -14.33 9.34 -5.92
CA ILE A 104 -13.49 9.10 -7.09
C ILE A 104 -12.41 10.17 -7.11
N ARG A 105 -11.14 9.75 -7.06
CA ARG A 105 -9.97 10.64 -7.10
C ARG A 105 -8.99 10.20 -8.18
N TRP A 106 -8.41 11.16 -8.88
CA TRP A 106 -7.40 10.94 -9.92
C TRP A 106 -6.40 12.10 -9.98
N ASN A 107 -5.23 11.90 -10.57
CA ASN A 107 -4.30 13.00 -10.80
C ASN A 107 -4.79 13.90 -11.96
N ASN A 108 -4.48 15.19 -11.87
CA ASN A 108 -4.78 16.14 -12.93
C ASN A 108 -3.84 15.90 -14.12
N ALA A 109 -4.41 15.54 -15.27
CA ALA A 109 -3.67 15.31 -16.50
C ALA A 109 -3.21 16.64 -17.13
N ILE A 110 -1.93 16.72 -17.51
CA ILE A 110 -1.36 17.92 -18.16
C ILE A 110 -2.14 18.26 -19.43
N GLY A 111 -2.63 19.50 -19.49
CA GLY A 111 -3.37 20.04 -20.63
C GLY A 111 -4.87 19.70 -20.65
N ALA A 112 -5.36 18.89 -19.72
CA ALA A 112 -6.79 18.60 -19.61
C ALA A 112 -7.55 19.77 -18.95
N THR A 113 -8.67 20.16 -19.55
CA THR A 113 -9.59 21.17 -19.01
C THR A 113 -10.93 20.59 -18.60
N SER A 114 -11.25 19.38 -19.06
CA SER A 114 -12.42 18.63 -18.63
C SER A 114 -12.18 17.12 -18.71
N TYR A 115 -13.00 16.40 -17.95
CA TYR A 115 -12.96 14.95 -17.84
C TYR A 115 -14.34 14.36 -18.06
N THR A 116 -14.36 13.19 -18.70
CA THR A 116 -15.51 12.29 -18.75
C THR A 116 -15.18 11.07 -17.91
N ILE A 117 -15.92 10.88 -16.82
CA ILE A 117 -15.76 9.78 -15.88
C ILE A 117 -16.83 8.74 -16.20
N GLN A 118 -16.43 7.49 -16.37
CA GLN A 118 -17.30 6.37 -16.65
C GLN A 118 -17.05 5.26 -15.63
N LEU A 119 -18.14 4.64 -15.17
CA LEU A 119 -18.11 3.45 -14.35
C LEU A 119 -18.76 2.31 -15.12
N ILE A 120 -18.03 1.20 -15.25
CA ILE A 120 -18.52 -0.02 -15.88
C ILE A 120 -18.54 -1.18 -14.87
N ASP A 121 -19.44 -2.13 -15.09
CA ASP A 121 -19.47 -3.40 -14.37
C ASP A 121 -18.48 -4.43 -14.97
N GLN A 122 -18.48 -5.64 -14.41
CA GLN A 122 -17.62 -6.75 -14.85
C GLN A 122 -17.90 -7.21 -16.30
N ASP A 123 -19.11 -6.97 -16.79
CA ASP A 123 -19.58 -7.32 -18.14
C ASP A 123 -19.37 -6.16 -19.13
N ALA A 124 -18.67 -5.11 -18.69
CA ALA A 124 -18.38 -3.88 -19.43
C ALA A 124 -19.60 -3.03 -19.81
N ASN A 125 -20.72 -3.19 -19.09
CA ASN A 125 -21.87 -2.30 -19.23
C ASN A 125 -21.59 -0.96 -18.55
N GLU A 126 -21.89 0.16 -19.22
CA GLU A 126 -21.85 1.48 -18.62
C GLU A 126 -23.01 1.63 -17.62
N ILE A 127 -22.68 1.73 -16.33
CA ILE A 127 -23.66 1.92 -15.25
C ILE A 127 -23.77 3.36 -14.79
N TRP A 128 -22.75 4.18 -15.09
CA TRP A 128 -22.75 5.61 -14.77
C TRP A 128 -21.72 6.38 -15.60
N LYS A 129 -22.06 7.63 -15.91
CA LYS A 129 -21.20 8.57 -16.63
C LYS A 129 -21.41 10.00 -16.12
N LYS A 130 -20.33 10.78 -16.01
CA LYS A 130 -20.38 12.19 -15.61
C LYS A 130 -19.27 12.99 -16.29
N ASP A 131 -19.62 14.16 -16.81
CA ASP A 131 -18.66 15.13 -17.31
C ASP A 131 -18.40 16.21 -16.26
N VAL A 132 -17.14 16.61 -16.09
CA VAL A 132 -16.70 17.62 -15.11
C VAL A 132 -15.61 18.53 -15.70
N ASN A 133 -15.58 19.80 -15.29
CA ASN A 133 -14.48 20.70 -15.64
C ASN A 133 -13.37 20.58 -14.59
N SER A 134 -12.11 20.66 -15.02
CA SER A 134 -10.97 20.56 -14.10
C SER A 134 -10.96 21.67 -13.05
N SER A 135 -11.45 22.88 -13.38
CA SER A 135 -11.58 24.00 -12.44
C SER A 135 -12.48 23.70 -11.24
N ASP A 136 -13.43 22.79 -11.39
CA ASP A 136 -14.48 22.54 -10.40
C ASP A 136 -14.12 21.37 -9.48
N VAL A 137 -13.24 20.48 -9.95
CA VAL A 137 -12.93 19.21 -9.28
C VAL A 137 -11.45 19.04 -8.92
N CYS A 138 -10.53 19.85 -9.47
CA CYS A 138 -9.10 19.67 -9.27
C CYS A 138 -8.48 20.75 -8.37
N GLN A 139 -7.76 20.32 -7.34
CA GLN A 139 -6.98 21.16 -6.43
C GLN A 139 -5.63 20.49 -6.12
N GLY A 140 -4.54 21.26 -6.20
CA GLY A 140 -3.21 20.75 -5.83
C GLY A 140 -2.72 19.56 -6.66
N GLY A 141 -3.15 19.46 -7.92
CA GLY A 141 -2.80 18.34 -8.80
C GLY A 141 -3.66 17.08 -8.62
N ILE A 142 -4.59 17.07 -7.67
CA ILE A 142 -5.55 15.98 -7.45
C ILE A 142 -6.94 16.45 -7.83
N CYS A 143 -7.68 15.62 -8.55
CA CYS A 143 -9.07 15.83 -8.90
C CYS A 143 -9.97 14.88 -8.11
N GLU A 144 -11.14 15.35 -7.69
CA GLU A 144 -12.07 14.59 -6.85
C GLU A 144 -13.54 14.81 -7.26
N THR A 145 -14.33 13.73 -7.25
CA THR A 145 -15.79 13.84 -7.32
C THR A 145 -16.47 12.68 -6.59
N HIS A 146 -17.72 12.87 -6.20
CA HIS A 146 -18.54 11.81 -5.63
C HIS A 146 -19.32 11.07 -6.73
N TYR A 147 -19.32 9.73 -6.63
CA TYR A 147 -20.26 8.91 -7.38
C TYR A 147 -21.70 9.26 -6.96
N SER A 148 -22.54 9.55 -7.94
CA SER A 148 -23.92 10.02 -7.74
C SER A 148 -24.96 9.16 -8.46
N GLY A 149 -24.59 7.95 -8.85
CA GLY A 149 -25.50 6.98 -9.47
C GLY A 149 -26.27 6.17 -8.42
N ASN A 150 -26.90 5.08 -8.87
CA ASN A 150 -27.57 4.15 -7.98
C ASN A 150 -26.55 3.43 -7.09
N SER A 151 -26.93 3.10 -5.86
CA SER A 151 -26.06 2.33 -4.95
C SER A 151 -25.47 1.10 -5.64
N LEU A 152 -24.15 0.99 -5.60
CA LEU A 152 -23.42 -0.14 -6.16
C LEU A 152 -23.77 -1.44 -5.42
N GLU A 153 -23.84 -2.54 -6.17
CA GLU A 153 -24.09 -3.86 -5.60
C GLU A 153 -22.82 -4.41 -4.94
N THR A 154 -23.02 -5.17 -3.86
CA THR A 154 -21.93 -5.81 -3.14
C THR A 154 -21.36 -6.98 -3.93
N ASN A 155 -20.07 -7.26 -3.78
CA ASN A 155 -19.34 -8.37 -4.40
C ASN A 155 -19.32 -8.36 -5.95
N GLN A 156 -19.70 -7.24 -6.57
CA GLN A 156 -19.50 -7.01 -8.00
C GLN A 156 -18.19 -6.26 -8.26
N ILE A 157 -17.51 -6.58 -9.35
CA ILE A 157 -16.33 -5.83 -9.82
C ILE A 157 -16.79 -4.65 -10.66
N TYR A 158 -16.33 -3.47 -10.28
CA TYR A 158 -16.48 -2.24 -11.04
C TYR A 158 -15.12 -1.74 -11.52
N LYS A 159 -15.12 -1.06 -12.67
CA LYS A 159 -13.93 -0.41 -13.22
C LYS A 159 -14.22 1.03 -13.59
N LEU A 160 -13.31 1.92 -13.18
CA LEU A 160 -13.33 3.33 -13.56
C LEU A 160 -12.56 3.57 -14.85
N ILE A 161 -13.13 4.39 -15.71
CA ILE A 161 -12.51 4.92 -16.91
C ILE A 161 -12.60 6.43 -16.86
N ILE A 162 -11.47 7.11 -17.02
CA ILE A 162 -11.43 8.58 -17.06
C ILE A 162 -10.81 8.99 -18.38
N ASN A 163 -11.57 9.75 -19.16
CA ASN A 163 -11.13 10.31 -20.43
C ASN A 163 -10.96 11.82 -20.28
N THR A 164 -9.91 12.37 -20.88
CA THR A 164 -9.67 13.81 -20.96
C THR A 164 -10.23 14.38 -22.26
N ASN A 165 -10.51 15.68 -22.29
CA ASN A 165 -10.80 16.38 -23.54
C ASN A 165 -9.62 16.44 -24.53
N THR A 166 -8.41 16.09 -24.08
CA THR A 166 -7.22 15.95 -24.93
C THR A 166 -7.12 14.56 -25.60
N GLY A 167 -8.10 13.68 -25.36
CA GLY A 167 -8.15 12.34 -25.95
C GLY A 167 -7.27 11.30 -25.23
N ARG A 168 -6.85 11.58 -24.00
CA ARG A 168 -6.07 10.67 -23.15
C ARG A 168 -7.00 9.90 -22.21
N SER A 169 -6.66 8.67 -21.87
CA SER A 169 -7.53 7.81 -21.06
C SER A 169 -6.78 6.93 -20.08
N THR A 170 -7.38 6.65 -18.92
CA THR A 170 -6.88 5.64 -17.97
C THR A 170 -6.76 4.25 -18.60
N GLN A 171 -7.47 3.98 -19.70
CA GLN A 171 -7.37 2.72 -20.45
C GLN A 171 -6.01 2.51 -21.13
N GLU A 172 -5.24 3.58 -21.33
CA GLU A 172 -3.89 3.50 -21.88
C GLU A 172 -2.86 2.94 -20.86
N ILE A 173 -3.23 2.89 -19.58
CA ILE A 173 -2.39 2.36 -18.51
C ILE A 173 -2.53 0.83 -18.48
N ALA A 174 -1.46 0.13 -18.87
CA ALA A 174 -1.41 -1.33 -18.93
C ALA A 174 -1.20 -1.99 -17.55
N VAL A 175 -2.01 -1.61 -16.54
CA VAL A 175 -1.99 -2.25 -15.22
C VAL A 175 -3.18 -3.21 -15.10
N PRO A 176 -2.95 -4.52 -14.90
CA PRO A 176 -4.03 -5.49 -14.73
C PRO A 176 -4.80 -5.24 -13.42
N ASN A 177 -6.07 -5.64 -13.38
CA ASN A 177 -6.90 -5.70 -12.16
C ASN A 177 -7.15 -4.37 -11.41
N MET A 178 -7.17 -3.23 -12.10
CA MET A 178 -7.51 -1.91 -11.50
C MET A 178 -9.00 -1.74 -11.08
N GLY A 179 -9.76 -2.82 -10.95
CA GLY A 179 -11.15 -2.76 -10.52
C GLY A 179 -11.29 -2.58 -9.00
N PHE A 180 -12.51 -2.40 -8.53
CA PHE A 180 -12.85 -2.38 -7.11
C PHE A 180 -14.17 -3.12 -6.85
N GLN A 181 -14.43 -3.48 -5.60
CA GLN A 181 -15.71 -4.10 -5.20
C GLN A 181 -16.21 -3.48 -3.89
N VAL A 182 -17.53 -3.44 -3.72
CA VAL A 182 -18.16 -3.09 -2.44
C VAL A 182 -18.33 -4.37 -1.62
N ILE A 183 -17.93 -4.36 -0.34
CA ILE A 183 -18.06 -5.54 0.53
C ILE A 183 -19.48 -5.67 1.08
N ASP A 184 -19.84 -6.88 1.52
CA ASP A 184 -21.14 -7.12 2.14
C ASP A 184 -21.25 -6.55 3.56
N ALA A 185 -22.50 -6.41 4.03
CA ALA A 185 -22.83 -5.80 5.31
C ALA A 185 -22.27 -6.55 6.53
N ALA A 186 -22.10 -7.88 6.44
CA ALA A 186 -21.54 -8.66 7.54
C ALA A 186 -20.07 -8.28 7.75
N ARG A 187 -19.31 -8.21 6.65
CA ARG A 187 -17.91 -7.76 6.69
C ARG A 187 -17.77 -6.31 7.11
N VAL A 188 -18.66 -5.41 6.67
CA VAL A 188 -18.71 -4.02 7.17
C VAL A 188 -18.89 -4.00 8.69
N SER A 189 -19.80 -4.82 9.23
CA SER A 189 -20.08 -4.86 10.67
C SER A 189 -18.87 -5.33 11.48
N GLU A 190 -18.14 -6.35 11.01
CA GLU A 190 -16.94 -6.84 11.67
C GLU A 190 -15.83 -5.78 11.71
N ILE A 191 -15.64 -5.06 10.59
CA ILE A 191 -14.63 -4.01 10.48
C ILE A 191 -15.00 -2.82 11.37
N ASN A 192 -16.26 -2.39 11.35
CA ASN A 192 -16.74 -1.31 12.20
C ASN A 192 -16.58 -1.64 13.69
N GLN A 193 -16.81 -2.89 14.10
CA GLN A 193 -16.56 -3.29 15.48
C GLN A 193 -15.09 -3.12 15.87
N LYS A 194 -14.14 -3.58 15.05
CA LYS A 194 -12.69 -3.39 15.30
C LYS A 194 -12.32 -1.91 15.39
N ILE A 195 -12.95 -1.07 14.56
CA ILE A 195 -12.73 0.38 14.56
C ILE A 195 -13.26 1.02 15.84
N GLU A 196 -14.47 0.66 16.29
CA GLU A 196 -15.03 1.19 17.54
C GLU A 196 -14.22 0.71 18.76
N ASP A 197 -13.78 -0.54 18.77
CA ASP A 197 -12.86 -1.06 19.80
C ASP A 197 -11.57 -0.23 19.82
N THR A 198 -11.00 0.07 18.65
CA THR A 198 -9.79 0.91 18.53
C THR A 198 -10.03 2.34 19.02
N LYS A 199 -11.21 2.92 18.71
CA LYS A 199 -11.57 4.26 19.18
C LYS A 199 -11.71 4.35 20.70
N SER A 200 -12.12 3.25 21.32
CA SER A 200 -12.29 3.16 22.77
C SER A 200 -10.98 3.12 23.57
N LEU A 201 -9.82 2.95 22.91
CA LEU A 201 -8.51 2.82 23.56
C LEU A 201 -7.92 4.13 24.11
N GLY A 202 -8.54 5.29 23.85
CA GLY A 202 -8.07 6.59 24.35
C GLY A 202 -6.73 7.04 23.75
N LEU A 203 -6.43 6.62 22.52
CA LEU A 203 -5.20 6.95 21.79
C LEU A 203 -5.23 8.39 21.25
N SER A 204 -4.05 8.92 20.90
CA SER A 204 -3.98 10.16 20.13
C SER A 204 -4.60 10.01 18.73
N ASN A 205 -4.94 11.14 18.09
CA ASN A 205 -5.49 11.14 16.72
C ASN A 205 -4.59 10.39 15.74
N THR A 206 -3.27 10.66 15.80
CA THR A 206 -2.27 10.01 14.96
C THR A 206 -2.24 8.49 15.18
N GLU A 207 -2.12 8.04 16.43
CA GLU A 207 -2.07 6.60 16.75
C GLU A 207 -3.36 5.87 16.39
N GLN A 208 -4.51 6.52 16.61
CA GLN A 208 -5.81 5.99 16.24
C GLN A 208 -5.95 5.86 14.73
N ALA A 209 -5.58 6.89 13.96
CA ALA A 209 -5.63 6.86 12.50
C ALA A 209 -4.71 5.79 11.91
N LEU A 210 -3.49 5.63 12.46
CA LEU A 210 -2.58 4.56 12.07
C LEU A 210 -3.22 3.18 12.30
N LYS A 211 -3.74 2.90 13.50
CA LYS A 211 -4.38 1.60 13.79
C LYS A 211 -5.62 1.33 12.94
N ILE A 212 -6.45 2.34 12.71
CA ILE A 212 -7.62 2.19 11.84
C ILE A 212 -7.17 1.95 10.38
N SER A 213 -6.15 2.65 9.90
CA SER A 213 -5.59 2.40 8.56
C SER A 213 -5.04 0.99 8.41
N GLU A 214 -4.50 0.39 9.49
CA GLU A 214 -4.05 -1.01 9.50
C GLU A 214 -5.22 -1.99 9.43
N ILE A 215 -6.32 -1.71 10.13
CA ILE A 215 -7.56 -2.51 10.02
C ILE A 215 -8.05 -2.47 8.57
N TYR A 216 -8.09 -1.29 7.96
CA TYR A 216 -8.48 -1.15 6.56
C TYR A 216 -7.50 -1.85 5.61
N GLU A 217 -6.20 -1.74 5.83
CA GLU A 217 -5.17 -2.46 5.04
C GLU A 217 -5.39 -3.98 5.11
N GLN A 218 -5.61 -4.52 6.31
CA GLN A 218 -5.92 -5.94 6.56
C GLN A 218 -7.23 -6.41 5.89
N ASP A 219 -8.08 -5.49 5.47
CA ASP A 219 -9.30 -5.81 4.76
C ASP A 219 -9.25 -5.36 3.29
N ASN A 220 -8.08 -4.94 2.79
CA ASN A 220 -7.87 -4.41 1.44
C ASN A 220 -8.78 -3.22 1.11
N LEU A 221 -9.15 -2.43 2.12
CA LEU A 221 -9.90 -1.18 2.05
C LEU A 221 -8.92 0.00 1.92
N ILE A 222 -8.09 -0.03 0.87
CA ILE A 222 -6.97 0.91 0.71
C ILE A 222 -7.45 2.34 0.51
N ALA A 223 -8.62 2.54 -0.13
CA ALA A 223 -9.19 3.87 -0.29
C ALA A 223 -9.55 4.50 1.07
N GLU A 224 -10.19 3.73 1.95
CA GLU A 224 -10.52 4.16 3.32
C GLU A 224 -9.26 4.37 4.18
N ALA A 225 -8.26 3.50 4.02
CA ALA A 225 -6.96 3.62 4.70
C ALA A 225 -6.20 4.89 4.33
N ILE A 226 -6.21 5.27 3.05
CA ILE A 226 -5.60 6.53 2.59
C ILE A 226 -6.41 7.72 3.12
N LEU A 227 -7.73 7.68 2.97
CA LEU A 227 -8.61 8.81 3.32
C LEU A 227 -8.51 9.17 4.81
N ILE A 228 -8.44 8.19 5.71
CA ILE A 228 -8.32 8.48 7.14
C ILE A 228 -6.99 9.16 7.51
N LEU A 229 -5.90 8.79 6.83
CA LEU A 229 -4.57 9.37 7.06
C LEU A 229 -4.42 10.76 6.43
N GLU A 230 -4.98 10.96 5.22
CA GLU A 230 -4.92 12.25 4.52
C GLU A 230 -5.80 13.32 5.16
N ASN A 231 -6.88 12.93 5.82
CA ASN A 231 -7.79 13.87 6.50
C ASN A 231 -7.31 14.33 7.88
N LEU A 232 -6.17 13.82 8.35
CA LEU A 232 -5.54 14.35 9.56
C LEU A 232 -5.14 15.82 9.37
N SER A 233 -5.14 16.57 10.48
CA SER A 233 -4.59 17.93 10.50
C SER A 233 -3.08 17.89 10.27
N ASP A 234 -2.50 19.02 9.83
CA ASP A 234 -1.05 19.11 9.59
C ASP A 234 -0.22 18.85 10.85
N THR A 235 -0.78 19.07 12.06
CA THR A 235 -0.11 18.74 13.33
C THR A 235 -0.09 17.25 13.61
N ASP A 236 -1.10 16.52 13.14
CA ASP A 236 -1.28 15.09 13.41
C ASP A 236 -0.64 14.22 12.30
N LYS A 237 -0.29 14.82 11.15
CA LYS A 237 0.48 14.21 10.06
C LYS A 237 1.98 14.12 10.40
N THR A 238 2.32 13.15 11.23
CA THR A 238 3.71 12.84 11.63
C THR A 238 4.46 12.08 10.53
N SER A 239 5.76 11.83 10.76
CA SER A 239 6.59 10.96 9.90
C SER A 239 5.94 9.61 9.62
N ASP A 240 5.39 8.95 10.65
CA ASP A 240 4.73 7.64 10.51
C ASP A 240 3.51 7.69 9.56
N ILE A 241 2.76 8.79 9.57
CA ILE A 241 1.62 9.00 8.67
C ILE A 241 2.10 9.12 7.22
N TYR A 242 3.10 9.97 6.97
CA TYR A 242 3.67 10.14 5.63
C TYR A 242 4.33 8.86 5.13
N CYS A 243 5.02 8.13 6.02
CA CYS A 243 5.60 6.84 5.70
C CYS A 243 4.50 5.87 5.26
N LYS A 244 3.41 5.78 6.03
CA LYS A 244 2.29 4.90 5.73
C LYS A 244 1.55 5.28 4.44
N LEU A 245 1.35 6.57 4.19
CA LEU A 245 0.80 7.06 2.92
C LEU A 245 1.70 6.70 1.74
N GLY A 246 3.01 6.94 1.86
CA GLY A 246 3.97 6.57 0.83
C GLY A 246 3.95 5.08 0.51
N GLN A 247 3.80 4.24 1.55
CA GLN A 247 3.59 2.80 1.36
C GLN A 247 2.29 2.49 0.60
N PHE A 248 1.17 3.16 0.90
CA PHE A 248 -0.09 2.92 0.19
C PHE A 248 -0.01 3.32 -1.29
N TYR A 249 0.46 4.54 -1.55
CA TYR A 249 0.60 5.05 -2.91
C TYR A 249 1.53 4.18 -3.75
N TYR A 250 2.67 3.80 -3.18
CA TYR A 250 3.62 2.97 -3.90
C TYR A 250 3.15 1.51 -4.07
N TYR A 251 2.92 0.79 -2.97
CA TYR A 251 2.81 -0.68 -2.99
C TYR A 251 1.41 -1.17 -3.35
N TYR A 252 0.39 -0.33 -3.19
CA TYR A 252 -1.00 -0.72 -3.44
C TYR A 252 -1.60 -0.03 -4.65
N LEU A 253 -1.23 1.23 -4.93
CA LEU A 253 -1.76 1.97 -6.06
C LEU A 253 -0.86 1.97 -7.30
N ASP A 254 0.42 1.55 -7.17
CA ASP A 254 1.43 1.66 -8.23
C ASP A 254 1.67 3.12 -8.66
N LEU A 255 1.51 4.05 -7.71
CA LEU A 255 1.76 5.50 -7.86
C LEU A 255 3.15 5.81 -7.31
N THR A 256 4.14 5.51 -8.13
CA THR A 256 5.56 5.53 -7.74
C THR A 256 6.02 6.90 -7.27
N SER A 257 5.80 7.93 -8.08
CA SER A 257 6.36 9.27 -7.82
C SER A 257 5.74 9.89 -6.58
N GLU A 258 4.42 9.75 -6.43
CA GLU A 258 3.68 10.20 -5.26
C GLU A 258 4.12 9.44 -4.00
N GLY A 259 4.29 8.11 -4.11
CA GLY A 259 4.78 7.29 -3.01
C GLY A 259 6.19 7.69 -2.56
N GLU A 260 7.09 7.96 -3.51
CA GLU A 260 8.46 8.42 -3.23
C GLU A 260 8.48 9.78 -2.53
N GLU A 261 7.70 10.75 -3.01
CA GLU A 261 7.59 12.08 -2.40
C GLU A 261 7.07 12.02 -0.96
N LEU A 262 6.08 11.17 -0.71
CA LEU A 262 5.53 10.93 0.63
C LEU A 262 6.57 10.28 1.56
N LEU A 263 7.34 9.31 1.07
CA LEU A 263 8.43 8.68 1.85
C LEU A 263 9.56 9.68 2.14
N GLN A 264 9.90 10.55 1.20
CA GLN A 264 10.86 11.63 1.45
C GLN A 264 10.32 12.61 2.50
N THR A 265 9.04 12.98 2.41
CA THR A 265 8.38 13.81 3.43
C THR A 265 8.41 13.15 4.81
N ALA A 266 8.29 11.82 4.87
CA ALA A 266 8.42 11.07 6.13
C ALA A 266 9.81 11.21 6.74
N ILE A 267 10.88 11.14 5.93
CA ILE A 267 12.26 11.39 6.38
C ILE A 267 12.39 12.82 6.93
N ASP A 268 11.86 13.81 6.22
CA ASP A 268 11.96 15.22 6.61
C ASP A 268 11.16 15.55 7.88
N LYS A 269 10.09 14.78 8.15
CA LYS A 269 9.22 14.92 9.33
C LYS A 269 9.64 14.05 10.52
N ALA A 270 10.66 13.21 10.39
CA ALA A 270 11.07 12.30 11.45
C ALA A 270 11.48 13.07 12.71
N SER A 271 10.89 12.72 13.85
CA SER A 271 11.19 13.35 15.14
C SER A 271 12.13 12.54 16.04
N ASP A 272 12.38 11.29 15.68
CA ASP A 272 13.27 10.38 16.40
C ASP A 272 14.01 9.44 15.45
N GLU A 273 15.02 8.75 15.98
CA GLU A 273 15.87 7.83 15.22
C GLU A 273 15.08 6.65 14.64
N LYS A 274 14.01 6.21 15.29
CA LYS A 274 13.22 5.06 14.83
C LYS A 274 12.40 5.43 13.61
N GLN A 275 11.69 6.55 13.66
CA GLN A 275 10.95 7.08 12.51
C GLN A 275 11.87 7.32 11.31
N LEU A 276 13.04 7.91 11.56
CA LEU A 276 14.03 8.15 10.52
C LEU A 276 14.55 6.85 9.91
N ALA A 277 14.89 5.86 10.74
CA ALA A 277 15.36 4.54 10.29
C ALA A 277 14.33 3.84 9.39
N VAL A 278 13.06 3.84 9.82
CA VAL A 278 11.95 3.24 9.08
C VAL A 278 11.76 3.95 7.74
N ALA A 279 11.61 5.28 7.73
CA ALA A 279 11.37 6.04 6.50
C ALA A 279 12.53 5.88 5.48
N GLN A 280 13.78 5.86 5.95
CA GLN A 280 14.96 5.61 5.11
C GLN A 280 14.97 4.21 4.51
N LEU A 281 14.66 3.18 5.31
CA LEU A 281 14.56 1.80 4.82
C LEU A 281 13.46 1.67 3.76
N GLU A 282 12.31 2.28 4.02
CA GLU A 282 11.16 2.25 3.12
C GLU A 282 11.46 2.93 1.78
N LEU A 283 12.08 4.11 1.80
CA LEU A 283 12.53 4.77 0.59
C LEU A 283 13.63 3.96 -0.12
N ALA A 284 14.56 3.35 0.62
CA ALA A 284 15.59 2.51 0.02
C ALA A 284 15.00 1.32 -0.74
N GLU A 285 13.98 0.64 -0.19
CA GLU A 285 13.30 -0.45 -0.88
C GLU A 285 12.67 0.00 -2.21
N VAL A 286 12.09 1.20 -2.25
CA VAL A 286 11.63 1.83 -3.50
C VAL A 286 12.80 2.01 -4.47
N LYS A 287 13.91 2.63 -4.02
CA LYS A 287 15.11 2.85 -4.85
C LYS A 287 15.70 1.55 -5.41
N ILE A 288 15.65 0.45 -4.67
CA ILE A 288 16.10 -0.88 -5.14
C ILE A 288 15.26 -1.32 -6.35
N ILE A 289 13.93 -1.17 -6.28
CA ILE A 289 13.01 -1.58 -7.34
C ILE A 289 13.32 -0.82 -8.65
N PHE A 290 13.66 0.47 -8.57
CA PHE A 290 14.07 1.28 -9.74
C PHE A 290 15.51 1.04 -10.21
N GLY A 291 16.25 0.14 -9.58
CA GLY A 291 17.66 -0.07 -9.90
C GLY A 291 18.56 1.12 -9.52
N GLN A 292 18.07 2.05 -8.70
CA GLN A 292 18.84 3.17 -8.14
C GLN A 292 19.72 2.68 -6.97
N LYS A 293 20.58 1.70 -7.26
CA LYS A 293 21.33 0.93 -6.24
C LYS A 293 22.21 1.81 -5.34
N ALA A 294 22.79 2.88 -5.88
CA ALA A 294 23.66 3.77 -5.11
C ALA A 294 22.88 4.61 -4.07
N GLU A 295 21.74 5.17 -4.49
CA GLU A 295 20.83 5.90 -3.58
C GLU A 295 20.25 4.94 -2.54
N ALA A 296 19.77 3.77 -2.97
CA ALA A 296 19.29 2.72 -2.08
C ALA A 296 20.32 2.34 -1.02
N LYS A 297 21.57 2.09 -1.43
CA LYS A 297 22.65 1.73 -0.50
C LYS A 297 22.91 2.85 0.51
N THR A 298 22.93 4.11 0.07
CA THR A 298 23.13 5.26 0.96
C THR A 298 22.03 5.32 2.03
N LEU A 299 20.77 5.18 1.62
CA LEU A 299 19.63 5.19 2.53
C LEU A 299 19.65 3.99 3.49
N LEU A 300 20.04 2.80 3.03
CA LEU A 300 20.20 1.62 3.90
C LEU A 300 21.33 1.81 4.92
N GLU A 301 22.46 2.38 4.53
CA GLU A 301 23.57 2.66 5.46
C GLU A 301 23.14 3.68 6.54
N GLN A 302 22.36 4.69 6.17
CA GLN A 302 21.78 5.64 7.12
C GLN A 302 20.78 4.96 8.07
N SER A 303 19.87 4.14 7.52
CA SER A 303 18.90 3.36 8.29
C SER A 303 19.59 2.40 9.27
N LEU A 304 20.65 1.71 8.81
CA LEU A 304 21.46 0.79 9.62
C LEU A 304 22.07 1.49 10.83
N ASN A 305 22.61 2.70 10.65
CA ASN A 305 23.19 3.47 11.75
C ASN A 305 22.13 3.74 12.83
N ASN A 306 20.93 4.17 12.43
CA ASN A 306 19.83 4.44 13.36
C ASN A 306 19.34 3.16 14.07
N TYR A 307 19.13 2.06 13.35
CA TYR A 307 18.76 0.78 13.98
C TYR A 307 19.84 0.24 14.93
N THR A 308 21.12 0.48 14.62
CA THR A 308 22.24 0.12 15.51
C THR A 308 22.20 0.92 16.81
N LEU A 309 21.89 2.22 16.75
CA LEU A 309 21.72 3.06 17.95
C LEU A 309 20.55 2.57 18.83
N LEU A 310 19.50 2.06 18.20
CA LEU A 310 18.30 1.54 18.88
C LEU A 310 18.44 0.08 19.34
N ALA A 311 19.53 -0.60 18.97
CA ALA A 311 19.74 -2.03 19.22
C ALA A 311 18.63 -2.95 18.67
N GLU A 312 18.01 -2.58 17.54
CA GLU A 312 16.93 -3.33 16.87
C GLU A 312 17.51 -4.45 16.00
N GLN A 313 17.98 -5.53 16.62
CA GLN A 313 18.79 -6.57 15.97
C GLN A 313 18.15 -7.18 14.70
N ASP A 314 16.85 -7.45 14.72
CA ASP A 314 16.15 -8.03 13.55
C ASP A 314 16.18 -7.08 12.33
N ASP A 315 16.10 -5.77 12.56
CA ASP A 315 16.17 -4.76 11.50
C ASP A 315 17.62 -4.52 11.05
N ILE A 316 18.58 -4.55 11.98
CA ILE A 316 20.02 -4.53 11.66
C ILE A 316 20.37 -5.68 10.70
N ASP A 317 19.94 -6.90 11.02
CA ASP A 317 20.20 -8.08 10.19
C ASP A 317 19.55 -7.96 8.81
N TYR A 318 18.31 -7.46 8.77
CA TYR A 318 17.58 -7.23 7.52
C TYR A 318 18.27 -6.20 6.62
N VAL A 319 18.65 -5.06 7.18
CA VAL A 319 19.29 -3.98 6.41
C VAL A 319 20.66 -4.41 5.90
N ASN A 320 21.45 -5.11 6.72
CA ASN A 320 22.74 -5.67 6.31
C ASN A 320 22.59 -6.63 5.12
N GLN A 321 21.58 -7.51 5.14
CA GLN A 321 21.27 -8.39 4.02
C GLN A 321 20.99 -7.59 2.75
N LYS A 322 20.18 -6.53 2.82
CA LYS A 322 19.88 -5.68 1.65
C LYS A 322 21.13 -4.99 1.11
N ILE A 323 21.98 -4.46 1.97
CA ILE A 323 23.26 -3.84 1.55
C ILE A 323 24.15 -4.86 0.84
N GLN A 324 24.24 -6.09 1.35
CA GLN A 324 25.01 -7.17 0.70
C GLN A 324 24.48 -7.50 -0.69
N GLN A 325 23.16 -7.56 -0.87
CA GLN A 325 22.52 -7.80 -2.17
C GLN A 325 22.77 -6.68 -3.20
N LEU A 326 23.12 -5.47 -2.75
CA LEU A 326 23.45 -4.34 -3.62
C LEU A 326 24.94 -4.24 -3.97
N SER A 327 25.78 -5.08 -3.38
CA SER A 327 27.22 -5.09 -3.63
C SER A 327 27.55 -5.88 -4.91
N PRO A 328 28.59 -5.49 -5.68
CA PRO A 328 28.89 -6.05 -7.00
C PRO A 328 29.17 -7.56 -7.04
#